data_AF-A0A482UT71-F1
#
_entry.id   AF-A0A482UT71-F1
#
_cell.length_a   1.000
_cell.length_b   1.000
_cell.length_c   1.000
_cell.angle_alpha   90.00
_cell.angle_beta   90.00
_cell.angle_gamma   90.00
#
_symmetry.space_group_name_H-M   'P 1'
#
loop_
_entity.id
_entity.type
_entity.pdbx_description
1 polymer ?
#
loop_
_entity_poly.entity_id
_entity_poly.type
_entity_poly.pdbx_seq_one_letter_code
_entity_poly.pdbx_strand_id
1 'polypeptide(L)'
;MERQHMLKLQSDYTDQLKKLKNTEDILQQQREELEKEISLVRNGEREKYLEQIRERESYLERIIQQANQIVKDTLEKVKDTAKSTSSLSDLSTRTHTQHIHTSLTNIHTHVHTQRVQVEKEIIEARMASENSRMTRIVQASPLEEKGEVVDMGTTLIILGMCVCVCMCMCMCMCMCMCKCMCICM
;
A
#
# COMPACT_ATOMS: atom_id res chain seq x y z
N MET A 1 79.74 -18.37 -3.09
CA MET A 1 78.85 -17.88 -2.00
C MET A 1 77.51 -17.37 -2.53
N GLU A 2 77.48 -16.59 -3.62
CA GLU A 2 76.24 -16.00 -4.18
C GLU A 2 75.12 -17.02 -4.50
N ARG A 3 75.47 -18.19 -5.05
CA ARG A 3 74.49 -19.24 -5.36
C ARG A 3 73.72 -19.75 -4.13
N GLN A 4 74.38 -19.87 -2.98
CA GLN A 4 73.71 -20.31 -1.75
C GLN A 4 72.76 -19.24 -1.21
N HIS A 5 73.12 -17.97 -1.34
CA HIS A 5 72.26 -16.85 -0.97
C HIS A 5 71.00 -16.80 -1.84
N MET A 6 71.14 -16.98 -3.16
CA MET A 6 70.00 -17.03 -4.09
C MET A 6 69.04 -18.19 -3.79
N LEU A 7 69.56 -19.38 -3.47
CA LEU A 7 68.71 -20.52 -3.10
C LEU A 7 67.94 -20.29 -1.80
N LYS A 8 68.57 -19.66 -0.80
CA LYS A 8 67.88 -19.31 0.45
C LYS A 8 66.76 -18.30 0.20
N LEU A 9 67.03 -17.26 -0.59
CA LEU A 9 66.04 -16.25 -0.96
C LEU A 9 64.85 -16.88 -1.70
N GLN A 10 65.12 -17.81 -2.62
CA GLN A 10 64.08 -18.53 -3.36
C GLN A 10 63.22 -19.41 -2.44
N SER A 11 63.83 -20.09 -1.47
CA SER A 11 63.12 -20.88 -0.45
C SER A 11 62.21 -19.98 0.39
N ASP A 12 62.76 -18.89 0.93
CA ASP A 12 62.04 -17.95 1.79
C ASP A 12 60.83 -17.33 1.05
N TYR A 13 61.02 -16.98 -0.24
CA TYR A 13 59.95 -16.45 -1.08
C TYR A 13 58.85 -17.50 -1.34
N THR A 14 59.24 -18.75 -1.58
CA THR A 14 58.29 -19.84 -1.81
C THR A 14 57.45 -20.12 -0.55
N ASP A 15 58.07 -20.05 0.63
CA ASP A 15 57.35 -20.23 1.90
C ASP A 15 56.43 -19.05 2.22
N GLN A 16 56.85 -17.82 1.89
CA GLN A 16 55.96 -16.65 1.97
C GLN A 16 54.76 -16.78 1.04
N LEU A 17 54.95 -17.22 -0.21
CA LEU A 17 53.85 -17.47 -1.15
C LEU A 17 52.87 -18.52 -0.64
N LYS A 18 53.36 -19.62 -0.05
CA LYS A 18 52.49 -20.64 0.57
C LYS A 18 51.68 -20.07 1.71
N LYS A 19 52.27 -19.25 2.57
CA LYS A 19 51.57 -18.57 3.67
C LYS A 19 50.50 -17.63 3.13
N LEU A 20 50.82 -16.81 2.14
CA LEU A 20 49.88 -15.90 1.49
C LEU A 20 48.70 -16.65 0.88
N LYS A 21 48.97 -17.74 0.15
CA LYS A 21 47.91 -18.56 -0.45
C LYS A 21 47.00 -19.18 0.62
N ASN A 22 47.57 -19.71 1.69
CA ASN A 22 46.78 -20.24 2.81
C ASN A 22 45.92 -19.14 3.47
N THR A 23 46.45 -17.93 3.61
CA THR A 23 45.68 -16.78 4.12
C THR A 23 44.55 -16.39 3.15
N GLU A 24 44.81 -16.39 1.84
CA GLU A 24 43.80 -16.14 0.81
C GLU A 24 42.66 -17.18 0.87
N ASP A 25 42.99 -18.46 1.00
CA ASP A 25 42.02 -19.54 1.13
C ASP A 25 41.15 -19.37 2.40
N ILE A 26 41.75 -18.99 3.53
CA ILE A 26 41.01 -18.71 4.78
C ILE A 26 40.07 -17.51 4.61
N LEU A 27 40.55 -16.42 4.00
CA LEU A 27 39.73 -15.21 3.79
C LEU A 27 38.58 -15.49 2.82
N GLN A 28 38.82 -16.30 1.80
CA GLN A 28 37.79 -16.71 0.86
C GLN A 28 36.71 -17.55 1.56
N GLN A 29 37.11 -18.50 2.42
CA GLN A 29 36.18 -19.28 3.22
C GLN A 29 35.33 -18.40 4.16
N GLN A 30 35.96 -17.42 4.84
CA GLN A 30 35.25 -16.48 5.70
C GLN A 30 34.25 -15.60 4.93
N ARG A 31 34.59 -15.19 3.70
CA ARG A 31 33.68 -14.44 2.82
C ARG A 31 32.43 -15.26 2.49
N GLU A 32 32.59 -16.53 2.12
CA GLU A 32 31.48 -17.41 1.78
C GLU A 32 30.56 -17.68 2.99
N GLU A 33 31.13 -17.79 4.19
CA GLU A 33 30.37 -17.95 5.44
C GLU A 33 29.56 -16.68 5.76
N LEU A 34 30.18 -15.49 5.65
CA LEU A 34 29.50 -14.22 5.86
C LEU A 34 28.38 -13.98 4.83
N GLU A 35 28.59 -14.36 3.57
CA GLU A 35 27.55 -14.27 2.54
C GLU A 35 26.36 -15.18 2.86
N LYS A 36 26.61 -16.38 3.40
CA LYS A 36 25.54 -17.27 3.89
C LYS A 36 24.78 -16.63 5.06
N GLU A 37 25.46 -16.06 6.05
CA GLU A 37 24.80 -15.37 7.17
C GLU A 37 23.94 -14.19 6.71
N ILE A 38 24.47 -13.34 5.83
CA ILE A 38 23.72 -12.22 5.24
C ILE A 38 22.47 -12.73 4.51
N SER A 39 22.59 -13.85 3.78
CA SER A 39 21.45 -14.46 3.10
C SER A 39 20.39 -14.96 4.07
N LEU A 40 20.79 -15.58 5.18
CA LEU A 40 19.88 -16.08 6.21
C LEU A 40 19.14 -14.94 6.91
N VAL A 41 19.84 -13.86 7.29
CA VAL A 41 19.23 -12.68 7.89
C VAL A 41 18.24 -12.02 6.93
N ARG A 42 18.66 -11.79 5.68
CA ARG A 42 17.80 -11.19 4.64
C ARG A 42 16.54 -12.02 4.38
N ASN A 43 16.67 -13.34 4.35
CA ASN A 43 15.54 -14.25 4.13
C ASN A 43 14.63 -14.30 5.35
N GLY A 44 15.16 -14.36 6.57
CA GLY A 44 14.38 -14.38 7.79
C GLY A 44 13.57 -13.08 8.00
N GLU A 45 14.19 -11.91 7.76
CA GLU A 45 13.49 -10.63 7.81
C GLU A 45 12.39 -10.53 6.74
N ARG A 46 12.67 -11.03 5.54
CA ARG A 46 11.69 -11.10 4.44
C ARG A 46 10.51 -11.98 4.80
N GLU A 47 10.73 -13.18 5.36
CA GLU A 47 9.66 -14.08 5.76
C GLU A 47 8.77 -13.46 6.84
N LYS A 48 9.37 -12.79 7.84
CA LYS A 48 8.63 -12.07 8.88
C LYS A 48 7.76 -10.96 8.29
N TYR A 49 8.28 -10.20 7.32
CA TYR A 49 7.51 -9.16 6.63
C TYR A 49 6.36 -9.75 5.80
N LEU A 50 6.60 -10.86 5.10
CA LEU A 50 5.57 -11.56 4.32
C LEU A 50 4.47 -12.16 5.21
N GLU A 51 4.81 -12.65 6.41
CA GLU A 51 3.81 -13.10 7.38
C GLU A 51 2.93 -11.94 7.85
N GLN A 52 3.53 -10.77 8.18
CA GLN A 52 2.76 -9.58 8.54
C GLN A 52 1.82 -9.10 7.42
N ILE A 53 2.23 -9.22 6.16
CA ILE A 53 1.36 -8.94 5.01
C ILE A 53 0.18 -9.91 4.99
N ARG A 54 0.42 -11.22 5.11
CA ARG A 54 -0.64 -12.24 5.12
C ARG A 54 -1.64 -12.03 6.26
N GLU A 55 -1.17 -11.67 7.45
CA GLU A 55 -2.04 -11.34 8.58
C GLU A 55 -2.93 -10.12 8.30
N ARG A 56 -2.37 -9.07 7.68
CA ARG A 56 -3.12 -7.87 7.29
C ARG A 56 -4.14 -8.17 6.20
N GLU A 57 -3.79 -8.97 5.20
CA GLU A 57 -4.73 -9.41 4.16
C GLU A 57 -5.89 -10.21 4.75
N SER A 58 -5.61 -11.16 5.64
CA SER A 58 -6.63 -11.93 6.38
C SER A 58 -7.54 -11.04 7.24
N TYR A 59 -6.99 -9.98 7.83
CA TYR A 59 -7.79 -8.99 8.57
C TYR A 59 -8.72 -8.19 7.66
N LEU A 60 -8.22 -7.70 6.53
CA LEU A 60 -9.03 -6.96 5.55
C LEU A 60 -10.14 -7.83 4.94
N GLU A 61 -9.85 -9.09 4.64
CA GLU A 61 -10.84 -10.07 4.17
C GLU A 61 -12.02 -10.19 5.14
N ARG A 62 -11.73 -10.28 6.45
CA ARG A 62 -12.77 -10.33 7.50
C ARG A 62 -13.60 -9.05 7.56
N ILE A 63 -12.97 -7.88 7.42
CA ILE A 63 -13.70 -6.60 7.37
C ILE A 63 -14.63 -6.57 6.15
N ILE A 64 -14.13 -6.98 4.98
CA ILE A 64 -14.94 -7.02 3.74
C ILE A 64 -16.12 -7.97 3.90
N GLN A 65 -15.91 -9.15 4.47
CA GLN A 65 -16.99 -10.10 4.75
C GLN A 65 -18.03 -9.55 5.72
N GLN A 66 -17.61 -8.89 6.81
CA GLN A 66 -18.52 -8.24 7.75
C GLN A 66 -19.32 -7.12 7.08
N ALA A 67 -18.66 -6.28 6.28
CA ALA A 67 -19.32 -5.21 5.53
C ALA A 67 -20.36 -5.76 4.56
N ASN A 68 -20.02 -6.82 3.82
CA ASN A 68 -20.94 -7.49 2.92
C ASN A 68 -22.16 -8.08 3.65
N GLN A 69 -21.96 -8.64 4.85
CA GLN A 69 -23.05 -9.14 5.67
C GLN A 69 -23.97 -8.00 6.14
N ILE A 70 -23.41 -6.88 6.60
CA ILE A 70 -24.19 -5.69 7.01
C ILE A 70 -25.02 -5.16 5.84
N VAL A 71 -24.43 -5.08 4.64
CA VAL A 71 -25.14 -4.64 3.43
C VAL A 71 -26.29 -5.59 3.12
N LYS A 72 -26.07 -6.90 3.19
CA LYS A 72 -27.10 -7.91 2.95
C LYS A 72 -28.27 -7.79 3.95
N ASP A 73 -27.97 -7.69 5.23
CA ASP A 73 -28.99 -7.55 6.29
C ASP A 73 -29.81 -6.25 6.12
N THR A 74 -29.14 -5.18 5.72
CA THR A 74 -29.80 -3.89 5.46
C THR A 74 -30.72 -3.98 4.24
N LEU A 75 -30.28 -4.65 3.18
CA LEU A 75 -31.07 -4.86 1.97
C LEU A 75 -32.34 -5.67 2.26
N GLU A 76 -32.26 -6.70 3.09
CA GLU A 76 -33.43 -7.49 3.51
C GLU A 76 -34.43 -6.64 4.30
N LYS A 77 -33.96 -5.82 5.26
CA LYS A 77 -34.84 -4.89 6.01
C LYS A 77 -35.54 -3.87 5.12
N VAL A 78 -34.83 -3.32 4.13
CA VAL A 78 -35.42 -2.38 3.15
C VAL A 78 -36.49 -3.08 2.31
N LYS A 79 -36.23 -4.32 1.88
CA LYS A 79 -37.19 -5.12 1.11
C LYS A 79 -38.47 -5.39 1.91
N ASP A 80 -38.36 -5.69 3.19
CA ASP A 80 -39.54 -5.92 4.03
C ASP A 80 -40.31 -4.63 4.32
N THR A 81 -39.62 -3.51 4.53
CA THR A 81 -40.24 -2.19 4.67
C THR A 81 -41.00 -1.77 3.40
N ALA A 82 -40.43 -2.06 2.22
CA ALA A 82 -41.09 -1.81 0.93
C ALA A 82 -42.39 -2.63 0.76
N LYS A 83 -42.42 -3.89 1.20
CA LYS A 83 -43.64 -4.73 1.18
C LYS A 83 -44.72 -4.23 2.15
N SER A 84 -44.33 -3.75 3.33
CA SER A 84 -45.29 -3.20 4.29
C SER A 84 -45.88 -1.87 3.81
N THR A 85 -45.09 -1.03 3.13
CA THR A 85 -45.57 0.26 2.59
C THR A 85 -46.47 0.10 1.36
N SER A 86 -46.23 -0.88 0.49
CA SER A 86 -47.13 -1.14 -0.66
C SER A 86 -48.55 -1.55 -0.23
N SER A 87 -48.69 -2.24 0.90
CA SER A 87 -50.00 -2.63 1.44
C SER A 87 -50.79 -1.43 1.99
N LEU A 88 -50.11 -0.35 2.39
CA LEU A 88 -50.74 0.86 2.92
C LEU A 88 -51.21 1.81 1.79
N SER A 89 -50.54 1.82 0.64
CA SER A 89 -50.96 2.64 -0.51
C SER A 89 -52.33 2.25 -1.07
N ASP A 90 -52.72 0.98 -1.00
CA ASP A 90 -54.03 0.52 -1.49
C ASP A 90 -55.20 0.98 -0.59
N LEU A 91 -54.93 1.30 0.68
CA LEU A 91 -55.96 1.80 1.59
C LEU A 91 -56.18 3.32 1.47
N SER A 92 -55.22 4.06 0.88
CA SER A 92 -55.25 5.52 0.81
C SER A 92 -56.12 6.10 -0.32
N THR A 93 -56.64 5.27 -1.23
CA THR A 93 -57.48 5.74 -2.36
C THR A 93 -58.99 5.68 -2.06
N ARG A 94 -59.41 5.23 -0.87
CA ARG A 94 -60.84 5.01 -0.55
C ARG A 94 -61.48 6.03 0.40
N THR A 95 -60.90 7.21 0.59
CA THR A 95 -61.55 8.24 1.42
C THR A 95 -61.23 9.64 0.95
N HIS A 96 -61.75 10.00 -0.22
CA HIS A 96 -62.02 11.39 -0.51
C HIS A 96 -63.45 11.72 -0.08
N THR A 97 -63.59 12.88 0.57
CA THR A 97 -64.83 13.60 0.94
C THR A 97 -65.40 13.33 2.33
N GLN A 98 -64.66 13.73 3.38
CA GLN A 98 -65.32 14.51 4.43
C GLN A 98 -64.35 15.50 5.08
N HIS A 99 -64.64 16.78 4.86
CA HIS A 99 -63.99 17.93 5.46
C HIS A 99 -64.11 17.87 6.99
N ILE A 100 -62.98 17.81 7.69
CA ILE A 100 -62.89 18.19 9.11
C ILE A 100 -61.70 19.14 9.23
N HIS A 101 -62.01 20.41 9.50
CA HIS A 101 -61.04 21.38 9.96
C HIS A 101 -60.71 21.04 11.42
N THR A 102 -59.53 20.47 11.65
CA THR A 102 -58.96 20.37 13.00
C THR A 102 -57.66 21.16 13.01
N SER A 103 -57.67 22.20 13.83
CA SER A 103 -56.59 23.14 14.12
C SER A 103 -55.25 22.44 14.37
N LEU A 104 -54.33 22.66 13.44
CA LEU A 104 -52.91 22.35 13.53
C LEU A 104 -52.25 23.25 14.58
N THR A 105 -52.25 22.82 15.84
CA THR A 105 -51.33 23.36 16.84
C THR A 105 -49.96 22.73 16.66
N ASN A 106 -49.13 23.54 16.03
CA ASN A 106 -47.68 23.53 15.92
C ASN A 106 -46.98 22.96 17.18
N ILE A 107 -46.57 21.68 17.14
CA ILE A 107 -45.56 21.10 18.04
C ILE A 107 -44.55 20.38 17.15
N HIS A 108 -43.74 21.19 16.48
CA HIS A 108 -42.47 20.82 15.89
C HIS A 108 -41.60 22.05 16.17
N THR A 109 -40.56 22.02 17.00
CA THR A 109 -39.20 21.70 16.57
C THR A 109 -38.29 22.00 17.76
N HIS A 110 -37.78 20.99 18.48
CA HIS A 110 -36.70 21.26 19.45
C HIS A 110 -35.81 20.05 19.82
N VAL A 111 -35.86 18.94 19.07
CA VAL A 111 -35.10 17.70 19.39
C VAL A 111 -34.27 17.19 18.21
N HIS A 112 -34.02 18.01 17.18
CA HIS A 112 -33.17 17.60 16.04
C HIS A 112 -31.84 18.37 15.94
N THR A 113 -31.69 19.50 16.65
CA THR A 113 -30.48 20.34 16.56
C THR A 113 -29.38 19.91 17.53
N GLN A 114 -29.72 19.32 18.68
CA GLN A 114 -28.74 18.94 19.70
C GLN A 114 -27.97 17.66 19.33
N ARG A 115 -28.58 16.74 18.59
CA ARG A 115 -27.93 15.47 18.20
C ARG A 115 -26.90 15.66 17.07
N VAL A 116 -27.16 16.60 16.15
CA VAL A 116 -26.22 16.89 15.04
C VAL A 116 -24.98 17.65 15.54
N GLN A 117 -25.11 18.47 16.60
CA GLN A 117 -23.95 19.15 17.18
C GLN A 117 -23.00 18.17 17.89
N VAL A 118 -23.52 17.19 18.62
CA VAL A 118 -22.68 16.19 19.31
C VAL A 118 -21.94 15.28 18.32
N GLU A 119 -22.57 14.87 17.21
CA GLU A 119 -21.89 14.07 16.18
C GLU A 119 -20.80 14.87 15.45
N LYS A 120 -21.02 16.17 15.23
CA LYS A 120 -20.01 17.05 14.63
C LYS A 120 -18.78 17.23 15.53
N GLU A 121 -18.98 17.44 16.83
CA GLU A 121 -17.88 17.60 17.79
C GLU A 121 -17.04 16.31 17.95
N ILE A 122 -17.67 15.13 17.91
CA ILE A 122 -16.96 13.85 17.98
C ILE A 122 -16.10 13.62 16.72
N ILE A 123 -16.61 13.98 15.53
CA ILE A 123 -15.88 13.83 14.27
C ILE A 123 -14.72 14.83 14.19
N GLU A 124 -14.91 16.09 14.57
CA GLU A 124 -13.86 17.11 14.60
C GLU A 124 -12.76 16.79 15.62
N ALA A 125 -13.12 16.27 16.80
CA ALA A 125 -12.15 15.81 17.80
C ALA A 125 -11.30 14.62 17.31
N ARG A 126 -11.90 13.71 16.52
CA ARG A 126 -11.18 12.57 15.93
C ARG A 126 -10.21 13.00 14.83
N MET A 127 -10.59 13.95 13.99
CA MET A 127 -9.70 14.50 12.95
C MET A 127 -8.57 15.35 13.55
N ALA A 128 -8.81 16.12 14.62
CA ALA A 128 -7.76 16.89 15.31
C ALA A 128 -6.71 15.99 16.00
N SER A 129 -7.13 14.83 16.52
CA SER A 129 -6.24 13.82 17.11
C SER A 129 -5.33 13.15 16.07
N GLU A 130 -5.86 12.84 14.87
CA GLU A 130 -5.05 12.27 13.78
C GLU A 130 -4.09 13.28 13.16
N ASN A 131 -4.51 14.54 13.01
CA ASN A 131 -3.61 15.59 12.50
C ASN A 131 -2.44 15.91 13.44
N SER A 132 -2.62 15.73 14.76
CA SER A 132 -1.54 15.87 15.75
C SER A 132 -0.52 14.72 15.70
N ARG A 133 -0.89 13.57 15.15
CA ARG A 133 0.03 12.45 14.91
C ARG A 133 0.81 12.61 13.60
N MET A 134 0.21 13.21 12.58
CA MET A 134 0.88 13.46 11.30
C MET A 134 1.91 14.61 11.39
N THR A 135 1.66 15.64 12.22
CA THR A 135 2.56 16.80 12.34
C THR A 135 3.79 16.59 13.23
N ARG A 136 3.89 15.49 13.98
CA ARG A 136 5.11 15.16 14.77
C ARG A 136 6.21 14.47 13.98
N ILE A 137 5.99 14.13 12.71
CA ILE A 137 7.04 13.54 11.86
C ILE A 137 7.84 14.63 11.11
N VAL A 138 7.38 15.89 11.11
CA VAL A 138 8.05 17.01 10.43
C VAL A 138 8.62 18.04 11.41
N GLN A 139 9.14 17.58 12.55
CA GLN A 139 9.92 18.43 13.45
C GLN A 139 11.42 18.19 13.19
N ALA A 140 11.91 18.92 12.20
CA ALA A 140 13.27 19.42 12.00
C ALA A 140 14.41 18.66 12.70
N SER A 141 15.04 17.75 11.96
CA SER A 141 16.47 17.49 12.10
C SER A 141 17.23 18.54 11.29
N PRO A 142 18.38 19.07 11.76
CA PRO A 142 19.17 20.03 10.99
C PRO A 142 19.64 19.41 9.68
N LEU A 143 19.64 20.22 8.62
CA LEU A 143 20.24 19.94 7.32
C LEU A 143 21.73 19.58 7.50
N GLU A 144 22.02 18.30 7.68
CA GLU A 144 23.29 17.72 7.26
C GLU A 144 23.13 17.29 5.81
N GLU A 145 23.96 17.89 4.96
CA GLU A 145 24.12 17.64 3.53
C GLU A 145 24.51 16.17 3.29
N LYS A 146 23.52 15.28 3.35
CA LYS A 146 23.69 13.86 3.08
C LYS A 146 23.48 13.67 1.59
N GLY A 147 24.58 13.47 0.86
CA GLY A 147 24.54 13.19 -0.57
C GLY A 147 23.47 12.14 -0.87
N GLU A 148 22.50 12.52 -1.70
CA GLU A 148 21.46 11.62 -2.18
C GLU A 148 22.15 10.50 -2.95
N VAL A 149 22.29 9.35 -2.29
CA VAL A 149 22.54 8.09 -2.98
C VAL A 149 21.23 7.77 -3.68
N VAL A 150 21.06 8.33 -4.88
CA VAL A 150 19.94 8.01 -5.75
C VAL A 150 20.01 6.50 -5.97
N ASP A 151 19.06 5.77 -5.38
CA ASP A 151 18.97 4.34 -5.50
C ASP A 151 18.90 3.97 -6.98
N MET A 152 19.96 3.32 -7.48
CA MET A 152 20.12 2.97 -8.89
C MET A 152 18.97 2.06 -9.37
N GLY A 153 18.34 1.31 -8.46
CA GLY A 153 17.14 0.52 -8.74
C GLY A 153 15.94 1.38 -9.16
N THR A 154 15.69 2.47 -8.44
CA THR A 154 14.56 3.38 -8.72
C THR A 154 14.69 4.03 -10.10
N THR A 155 15.91 4.45 -10.49
CA THR A 155 16.17 5.02 -11.82
C THR A 155 15.87 4.03 -12.95
N LEU A 156 16.23 2.75 -12.79
CA LEU A 156 15.95 1.72 -13.80
C LEU A 156 14.45 1.45 -13.96
N ILE A 157 13.68 1.45 -12.86
CA ILE A 157 12.23 1.26 -12.90
C ILE A 157 11.55 2.42 -13.64
N ILE A 158 11.96 3.67 -13.35
CA ILE A 158 11.41 4.86 -14.01
C ILE A 158 11.69 4.82 -15.51
N LEU A 159 12.93 4.51 -15.92
CA LEU A 159 13.29 4.38 -17.33
C LEU A 159 12.50 3.26 -18.03
N GLY A 160 12.32 2.12 -17.36
CA GLY A 160 11.49 1.02 -17.86
C GLY A 160 10.05 1.44 -18.13
N MET A 161 9.41 2.13 -17.18
CA MET A 161 8.04 2.63 -17.36
C MET A 161 7.95 3.67 -18.49
N CYS A 162 8.91 4.59 -18.59
CA CYS A 162 8.95 5.57 -19.67
C CYS A 162 9.02 4.88 -21.05
N VAL A 163 9.91 3.90 -21.23
CA VAL A 163 10.03 3.16 -22.50
C VAL A 163 8.76 2.38 -22.82
N CYS A 164 8.15 1.72 -21.83
CA CYS A 164 6.89 0.99 -22.01
C CYS A 164 5.77 1.93 -22.49
N VAL A 165 5.59 3.09 -21.84
CA VAL A 165 4.56 4.06 -22.24
C VAL A 165 4.83 4.63 -23.63
N CYS A 166 6.09 4.95 -23.95
CA CYS A 166 6.48 5.42 -25.28
C CYS A 166 6.15 4.37 -26.37
N MET A 167 6.49 3.11 -26.16
CA MET A 167 6.21 2.03 -27.11
C MET A 167 4.70 1.79 -27.27
N CYS A 168 3.93 1.83 -26.19
CA CYS A 168 2.47 1.72 -26.24
C CYS A 168 1.85 2.85 -27.07
N MET A 169 2.26 4.10 -26.85
CA MET A 169 1.73 5.24 -27.61
C MET A 169 2.12 5.19 -29.08
N CYS A 170 3.36 4.78 -29.40
CA CYS A 170 3.80 4.58 -30.79
C CYS A 170 2.96 3.51 -31.50
N MET A 171 2.74 2.35 -30.88
CA MET A 171 1.94 1.28 -31.47
C MET A 171 0.48 1.69 -31.68
N CYS A 172 -0.10 2.42 -30.71
CA CYS A 172 -1.45 2.97 -30.83
C CYS A 172 -1.56 3.92 -32.04
N MET A 173 -0.63 4.86 -32.19
CA MET A 173 -0.63 5.80 -33.32
C MET A 173 -0.45 5.09 -34.66
N CYS A 174 0.45 4.12 -34.74
CA CYS A 174 0.64 3.30 -35.94
C CYS A 174 -0.65 2.56 -36.33
N MET A 175 -1.31 1.91 -35.36
CA MET A 175 -2.58 1.21 -35.62
C MET A 175 -3.70 2.16 -36.05
N CYS A 176 -3.77 3.37 -35.47
CA CYS A 176 -4.71 4.40 -35.88
C CYS A 176 -4.48 4.84 -37.32
N MET A 177 -3.24 5.13 -37.70
CA MET A 177 -2.90 5.53 -39.08
C MET A 177 -3.20 4.42 -40.08
N CYS A 178 -2.89 3.16 -39.75
CA CYS A 178 -3.21 2.02 -40.61
C CYS A 178 -4.72 1.89 -40.84
N LYS A 179 -5.55 2.02 -39.79
CA LYS A 179 -7.01 1.98 -39.94
C LYS A 179 -7.54 3.15 -40.76
N CYS A 180 -6.99 4.35 -40.60
CA CYS A 180 -7.36 5.52 -41.40
C CYS A 180 -7.04 5.30 -42.89
N MET A 181 -5.86 4.78 -43.22
CA MET A 181 -5.49 4.49 -44.62
C MET A 181 -6.38 3.40 -45.25
N CYS A 182 -6.79 2.38 -44.48
CA CYS A 182 -7.66 1.32 -44.98
C CYS A 182 -9.11 1.77 -45.25
N ILE A 183 -9.58 2.85 -44.62
CA ILE A 183 -10.95 3.38 -44.84
C ILE A 183 -10.96 4.36 -46.01
N CYS A 184 -9.83 4.97 -46.33
CA CYS A 184 -9.70 5.96 -47.39
C CYS A 184 -9.36 5.38 -48.77
N MET A 185 -9.22 4.05 -48.90
CA MET A 185 -9.07 3.31 -50.16
C MET A 185 -10.37 2.62 -50.55
#